data_AF-A0A8D9BKL8-F1
#
_entry.id   AF-A0A8D9BKL8-F1
#
_cell.length_a   1.000
_cell.length_b   1.000
_cell.length_c   1.000
_cell.angle_alpha   90.00
_cell.angle_beta   90.00
_cell.angle_gamma   90.00
#
_symmetry.space_group_name_H-M   'P 1'
#
loop_
_entity.id
_entity.type
_entity.pdbx_description
1 polymer ?
#
loop_
_entity_poly.entity_id
_entity_poly.type
_entity_poly.pdbx_seq_one_letter_code
_entity_poly.pdbx_strand_id
1 'polypeptide(L)'
;MKSRQPTLLPRITLDLPAIDLINHFYKTDSIITTASYKPLSILNELKRRDYININTSSPIVVLGDGVGGYSLLVGRIFPNCPIFYNTLFDVEKLSSVGLDNFIPAALALSSDIFNRVIHLDVNTEGISDILHPDFSKTLSHAVPQSYLVLCDAEGGGWEDPTKGIHIVQNICDYMIGSTTELAIIKTYCSRLDMVWAQIGILKGLFQLVGIVRSDFSSINSSECFLVAAHRKSEIVQGKTQILNVKRQLRVSCGYGSIQDFIGFTKHVRSNSETFSGSAQKNSEVYSQALQDDNWSSCAKLHLENMLKDLNPPESRFPESAIKHWRSVIQLVRFTHNVAKRFQASFLTDSIWYKVSREYLLVLSALIKSQYHLFLWKNFVNTGYISFYGSVDGSWSVVVRSKPHVGSGSVSKPLSQIIKGSRLKELLVTAGRIKKYNTYNVQFQQGITLENPSPYFAGERKEWWSQLGKECHKLRFTPLKYRHFNELEGKYVSAPIILTIPHNKKNKIKEDIDESWGEILLDEQGNLVPLKRTLELSASSMKTRRLMEGLRESLADNTRDGSESESSDEC
;
A
#
# COMPACT_ATOMS: atom_id res chain seq x y z
N MET A 1 -38.58 20.88 36.48
CA MET A 1 -37.23 21.39 36.15
C MET A 1 -37.37 22.64 35.28
N LYS A 2 -36.77 23.79 35.66
CA LYS A 2 -36.69 24.96 34.76
C LYS A 2 -35.80 24.60 33.58
N SER A 3 -36.28 24.76 32.33
CA SER A 3 -35.46 24.51 31.14
C SER A 3 -34.29 25.50 31.14
N ARG A 4 -33.07 25.03 31.39
CA ARG A 4 -31.87 25.86 31.22
C ARG A 4 -31.79 26.26 29.76
N GLN A 5 -31.53 27.55 29.50
CA GLN A 5 -31.30 28.01 28.13
C GLN A 5 -30.10 27.26 27.53
N PRO A 6 -30.16 26.90 26.23
CA PRO A 6 -29.07 26.20 25.56
C PRO A 6 -27.78 27.02 25.63
N THR A 7 -26.68 26.37 26.02
CA THR A 7 -25.36 27.02 26.11
C THR A 7 -24.64 26.88 24.77
N LEU A 8 -24.12 27.98 24.23
CA LEU A 8 -23.26 27.95 23.05
C LEU A 8 -21.84 27.58 23.49
N LEU A 9 -21.31 26.47 23.00
CA LEU A 9 -19.94 26.06 23.31
C LEU A 9 -18.96 26.67 22.29
N PRO A 10 -17.83 27.25 22.74
CA PRO A 10 -16.81 27.69 21.82
C PRO A 10 -16.14 26.48 21.15
N ARG A 11 -15.86 26.61 19.85
CA ARG A 11 -15.11 25.60 19.11
C ARG A 11 -13.67 25.57 19.63
N ILE A 12 -13.27 24.46 20.25
CA ILE A 12 -11.91 24.25 20.74
C ILE A 12 -11.32 23.03 20.07
N THR A 13 -10.26 23.24 19.29
CA THR A 13 -9.43 22.18 18.71
C THR A 13 -8.19 21.96 19.56
N LEU A 14 -7.72 20.71 19.61
CA LEU A 14 -6.39 20.40 20.12
C LEU A 14 -5.38 20.62 19.01
N ASP A 15 -4.32 21.36 19.30
CA ASP A 15 -3.14 21.42 18.45
C ASP A 15 -2.24 20.24 18.82
N LEU A 16 -2.27 19.19 18.00
CA LEU A 16 -1.52 17.97 18.23
C LEU A 16 -0.38 17.88 17.22
N PRO A 17 0.82 17.40 17.62
CA PRO A 17 1.89 17.13 16.66
C PRO A 17 1.45 16.09 15.61
N ALA A 18 2.25 15.94 14.55
CA ALA A 18 1.99 14.94 13.53
C ALA A 18 1.83 13.53 14.13
N ILE A 19 0.82 12.81 13.65
CA ILE A 19 0.50 11.45 14.12
C ILE A 19 1.67 10.52 13.79
N ASP A 20 2.12 9.79 14.80
CA ASP A 20 3.16 8.78 14.65
C ASP A 20 2.55 7.37 14.80
N LEU A 21 2.70 6.58 13.72
CA LEU A 21 2.16 5.24 13.59
C LEU A 21 3.05 4.15 14.22
N ILE A 22 4.17 4.49 14.87
CA ILE A 22 5.15 3.53 15.40
C ILE A 22 4.53 2.46 16.31
N ASN A 23 3.43 2.77 17.02
CA ASN A 23 2.72 1.79 17.85
C ASN A 23 2.14 0.60 17.06
N HIS A 24 1.98 0.71 15.74
CA HIS A 24 1.62 -0.43 14.89
C HIS A 24 2.71 -1.51 14.82
N PHE A 25 3.97 -1.17 15.06
CA PHE A 25 5.07 -2.13 15.15
C PHE A 25 4.85 -3.15 16.28
N TYR A 26 4.16 -2.75 17.35
CA TYR A 26 3.92 -3.56 18.54
C TYR A 26 2.60 -4.37 18.48
N LYS A 27 1.93 -4.39 17.32
CA LYS A 27 0.66 -5.11 17.11
C LYS A 27 0.85 -6.33 16.23
N THR A 28 1.66 -7.28 16.70
CA THR A 28 2.17 -8.37 15.88
C THR A 28 1.15 -9.48 15.62
N ASP A 29 0.18 -9.67 16.50
CA ASP A 29 -0.73 -10.80 16.46
C ASP A 29 -2.17 -10.33 16.28
N SER A 30 -2.68 -10.57 15.09
CA SER A 30 -4.10 -10.43 14.80
C SER A 30 -4.44 -11.22 13.56
N ILE A 31 -5.57 -11.91 13.59
CA ILE A 31 -5.98 -12.81 12.52
C ILE A 31 -6.32 -12.05 11.23
N ILE A 32 -7.05 -10.93 11.33
CA ILE A 32 -7.38 -10.09 10.16
C ILE A 32 -7.03 -8.62 10.37
N THR A 33 -7.28 -8.10 11.56
CA THR A 33 -7.08 -6.67 11.86
C THR A 33 -6.41 -6.46 13.20
N THR A 34 -5.42 -5.56 13.23
CA THR A 34 -4.75 -5.15 14.48
C THR A 34 -5.59 -4.19 15.31
N ALA A 35 -6.82 -3.90 14.89
CA ALA A 35 -7.73 -3.01 15.61
C ALA A 35 -8.06 -3.55 17.01
N SER A 36 -8.18 -4.87 17.19
CA SER A 36 -8.57 -5.54 18.44
C SER A 36 -7.64 -5.23 19.64
N TYR A 37 -6.39 -4.82 19.40
CA TYR A 37 -5.49 -4.37 20.48
C TYR A 37 -6.07 -3.19 21.27
N LYS A 38 -6.81 -2.30 20.60
CA LYS A 38 -7.37 -1.11 21.25
C LYS A 38 -8.48 -1.43 22.25
N PRO A 39 -9.58 -2.08 21.85
CA PRO A 39 -10.63 -2.47 22.79
C PRO A 39 -10.12 -3.50 23.80
N LEU A 40 -9.19 -4.40 23.47
CA LEU A 40 -8.63 -5.31 24.47
C LEU A 40 -7.92 -4.54 25.60
N SER A 41 -7.15 -3.51 25.26
CA SER A 41 -6.48 -2.64 26.24
C SER A 41 -7.47 -1.91 27.14
N ILE A 42 -8.61 -1.48 26.59
CA ILE A 42 -9.65 -0.81 27.36
C ILE A 42 -10.39 -1.81 28.24
N LEU A 43 -10.83 -2.94 27.69
CA LEU A 43 -11.55 -4.00 28.41
C LEU A 43 -10.71 -4.55 29.57
N ASN A 44 -9.40 -4.72 29.37
CA ASN A 44 -8.49 -5.13 30.44
C ASN A 44 -8.45 -4.12 31.61
N GLU A 45 -8.33 -2.83 31.30
CA GLU A 45 -8.36 -1.78 32.32
C GLU A 45 -9.71 -1.70 33.03
N LEU A 46 -10.82 -1.87 32.30
CA LEU A 46 -12.16 -1.91 32.88
C LEU A 46 -12.37 -3.16 33.74
N LYS A 47 -11.81 -4.30 33.36
CA LYS A 47 -11.82 -5.51 34.20
C LYS A 47 -11.03 -5.31 35.49
N ARG A 48 -9.86 -4.67 35.41
CA ARG A 48 -9.03 -4.34 36.59
C ARG A 48 -9.75 -3.40 37.57
N ARG A 49 -10.65 -2.55 37.08
CA ARG A 49 -11.51 -1.66 37.88
C ARG A 49 -12.84 -2.29 38.30
N ASP A 50 -13.06 -3.55 37.98
CA ASP A 50 -14.30 -4.29 38.24
C ASP A 50 -15.55 -3.66 37.63
N TYR A 51 -15.40 -3.02 36.46
CA TYR A 51 -16.52 -2.48 35.68
C TYR A 51 -17.10 -3.49 34.68
N ILE A 52 -16.49 -4.68 34.57
CA ILE A 52 -16.89 -5.72 33.61
C ILE A 52 -17.11 -7.07 34.29
N ASN A 53 -18.30 -7.63 34.05
CA ASN A 53 -18.65 -9.01 34.33
C ASN A 53 -18.51 -9.85 33.05
N ILE A 54 -17.43 -10.64 32.97
CA ILE A 54 -17.15 -11.53 31.83
C ILE A 54 -18.08 -12.75 31.77
N ASN A 55 -18.76 -13.07 32.88
CA ASN A 55 -19.64 -14.24 33.00
C ASN A 55 -21.10 -13.90 32.66
N THR A 56 -21.37 -12.73 32.10
CA THR A 56 -22.70 -12.36 31.63
C THR A 56 -23.17 -13.31 30.51
N SER A 57 -24.49 -13.49 30.41
CA SER A 57 -25.16 -14.19 29.30
C SER A 57 -25.96 -13.24 28.41
N SER A 58 -26.06 -11.96 28.81
CA SER A 58 -26.77 -10.95 28.02
C SER A 58 -25.99 -10.60 26.75
N PRO A 59 -26.69 -10.27 25.65
CA PRO A 59 -26.03 -9.95 24.38
C PRO A 59 -25.01 -8.81 24.45
N ILE A 60 -23.99 -8.89 23.61
CA ILE A 60 -23.03 -7.81 23.37
C ILE A 60 -23.27 -7.24 21.98
N VAL A 61 -23.44 -5.92 21.91
CA VAL A 61 -23.70 -5.19 20.67
C VAL A 61 -22.40 -4.54 20.20
N VAL A 62 -21.90 -4.94 19.05
CA VAL A 62 -20.69 -4.41 18.43
C VAL A 62 -21.06 -3.67 17.15
N LEU A 63 -20.82 -2.36 17.10
CA LEU A 63 -21.23 -1.48 16.02
C LEU A 63 -20.00 -0.93 15.27
N GLY A 64 -20.12 -0.78 13.95
CA GLY A 64 -19.05 -0.24 13.10
C GLY A 64 -17.81 -1.14 13.00
N ASP A 65 -17.96 -2.46 13.11
CA ASP A 65 -16.84 -3.40 13.28
C ASP A 65 -16.16 -3.83 11.95
N GLY A 66 -16.50 -3.21 10.82
CA GLY A 66 -15.84 -3.47 9.54
C GLY A 66 -15.84 -4.95 9.17
N VAL A 67 -14.70 -5.63 9.37
CA VAL A 67 -14.47 -7.06 9.07
C VAL A 67 -14.78 -8.03 10.22
N GLY A 68 -15.25 -7.55 11.39
CA GLY A 68 -15.63 -8.39 12.54
C GLY A 68 -14.55 -8.55 13.62
N GLY A 69 -13.55 -7.67 13.65
CA GLY A 69 -12.38 -7.84 14.53
C GLY A 69 -12.66 -7.62 16.01
N TYR A 70 -13.59 -6.72 16.34
CA TYR A 70 -14.04 -6.47 17.71
C TYR A 70 -15.04 -7.54 18.14
N SER A 71 -15.90 -8.01 17.24
CA SER A 71 -16.86 -9.09 17.49
C SER A 71 -16.14 -10.40 17.80
N LEU A 72 -15.10 -10.74 17.03
CA LEU A 72 -14.23 -11.87 17.33
C LEU A 72 -13.58 -11.72 18.72
N LEU A 73 -13.09 -10.52 19.04
CA LEU A 73 -12.47 -10.25 20.34
C LEU A 73 -13.46 -10.43 21.50
N VAL A 74 -14.64 -9.81 21.43
CA VAL A 74 -15.63 -9.91 22.52
C VAL A 74 -16.17 -11.33 22.62
N GLY A 75 -16.30 -12.07 21.51
CA GLY A 75 -16.64 -13.48 21.55
C GLY A 75 -15.64 -14.31 22.36
N ARG A 76 -14.35 -14.02 22.24
CA ARG A 76 -13.30 -14.68 23.04
C ARG A 76 -13.35 -14.29 24.52
N ILE A 77 -13.63 -13.02 24.83
CA ILE A 77 -13.65 -12.51 26.21
C ILE A 77 -14.93 -12.92 26.96
N PHE A 78 -16.05 -13.00 26.25
CA PHE A 78 -17.37 -13.29 26.78
C PHE A 78 -17.91 -14.57 26.14
N PRO A 79 -17.47 -15.76 26.62
CA PRO A 79 -17.71 -17.03 25.94
C PRO A 79 -19.20 -17.44 25.88
N ASN A 80 -20.02 -16.95 26.81
CA ASN A 80 -21.43 -17.36 26.94
C ASN A 80 -22.43 -16.34 26.38
N CYS A 81 -21.96 -15.25 25.79
CA CYS A 81 -22.83 -14.17 25.30
C CYS A 81 -23.19 -14.37 23.82
N PRO A 82 -24.45 -14.10 23.43
CA PRO A 82 -24.79 -13.78 22.05
C PRO A 82 -24.11 -12.48 21.61
N ILE A 83 -23.76 -12.37 20.34
CA ILE A 83 -23.06 -11.22 19.78
C ILE A 83 -23.89 -10.64 18.66
N PHE A 84 -24.28 -9.38 18.77
CA PHE A 84 -24.82 -8.64 17.64
C PHE A 84 -23.68 -7.89 16.97
N TYR A 85 -23.41 -8.23 15.71
CA TYR A 85 -22.40 -7.56 14.89
C TYR A 85 -23.09 -6.59 13.94
N ASN A 86 -22.54 -5.38 13.82
CA ASN A 86 -22.95 -4.41 12.83
C ASN A 86 -21.75 -3.77 12.11
N THR A 87 -21.91 -3.59 10.81
CA THR A 87 -21.00 -2.82 9.95
C THR A 87 -21.82 -1.99 8.97
N LEU A 88 -21.27 -0.89 8.48
CA LEU A 88 -21.89 -0.14 7.38
C LEU A 88 -21.81 -1.03 6.12
N PHE A 89 -22.95 -1.59 5.74
CA PHE A 89 -23.03 -2.50 4.60
C PHE A 89 -23.15 -1.70 3.30
N ASP A 90 -22.29 -2.01 2.34
CA ASP A 90 -22.20 -1.31 1.06
C ASP A 90 -22.62 -2.26 -0.06
N VAL A 91 -23.85 -2.08 -0.55
CA VAL A 91 -24.47 -2.93 -1.57
C VAL A 91 -23.69 -2.88 -2.89
N GLU A 92 -22.98 -1.79 -3.18
CA GLU A 92 -22.17 -1.66 -4.41
C GLU A 92 -20.99 -2.63 -4.44
N LYS A 93 -20.58 -3.17 -3.28
CA LYS A 93 -19.50 -4.17 -3.18
C LYS A 93 -19.96 -5.60 -3.44
N LEU A 94 -21.28 -5.84 -3.55
CA LEU A 94 -21.79 -7.18 -3.85
C LEU A 94 -21.56 -7.56 -5.30
N SER A 95 -21.31 -8.85 -5.54
CA SER A 95 -21.23 -9.38 -6.89
C SER A 95 -22.61 -9.32 -7.56
N SER A 96 -22.62 -9.09 -8.87
CA SER A 96 -23.87 -8.93 -9.66
C SER A 96 -24.70 -10.21 -9.79
N VAL A 97 -24.28 -11.33 -9.19
CA VAL A 97 -24.85 -12.67 -9.41
C VAL A 97 -25.82 -13.12 -8.31
N GLY A 98 -26.00 -12.33 -7.25
CA GLY A 98 -26.98 -12.59 -6.19
C GLY A 98 -26.50 -13.53 -5.08
N LEU A 99 -26.61 -13.02 -3.84
CA LEU A 99 -26.50 -13.66 -2.52
C LEU A 99 -25.31 -14.61 -2.27
N ASP A 100 -24.15 -14.01 -1.98
CA ASP A 100 -23.30 -14.57 -0.93
C ASP A 100 -23.87 -14.12 0.42
N ASN A 101 -24.21 -15.07 1.31
CA ASN A 101 -24.47 -14.74 2.71
C ASN A 101 -23.26 -13.97 3.23
N PHE A 102 -23.44 -12.70 3.59
CA PHE A 102 -22.33 -11.88 4.06
C PHE A 102 -21.83 -12.42 5.40
N ILE A 103 -20.66 -13.05 5.38
CA ILE A 103 -19.98 -13.51 6.60
C ILE A 103 -18.78 -12.60 6.81
N PRO A 104 -18.71 -11.87 7.95
CA PRO A 104 -17.55 -11.05 8.26
C PRO A 104 -16.30 -11.93 8.35
N ALA A 105 -15.26 -11.54 7.61
CA ALA A 105 -14.09 -12.38 7.43
C ALA A 105 -13.48 -12.84 8.77
N ALA A 106 -13.48 -12.00 9.81
CA ALA A 106 -12.86 -12.34 11.09
C ALA A 106 -13.69 -13.38 11.87
N LEU A 107 -15.01 -13.36 11.70
CA LEU A 107 -15.92 -14.31 12.34
C LEU A 107 -15.89 -15.67 11.63
N ALA A 108 -15.67 -15.70 10.32
CA ALA A 108 -15.50 -16.94 9.54
C ALA A 108 -14.36 -17.84 10.06
N LEU A 109 -13.43 -17.28 10.85
CA LEU A 109 -12.27 -17.99 11.38
C LEU A 109 -12.54 -18.70 12.71
N SER A 110 -13.70 -18.48 13.34
CA SER A 110 -14.10 -19.15 14.57
C SER A 110 -15.57 -19.54 14.49
N SER A 111 -15.83 -20.81 14.20
CA SER A 111 -17.21 -21.35 14.10
C SER A 111 -17.99 -21.20 15.40
N ASP A 112 -17.35 -21.42 16.56
CA ASP A 112 -17.97 -21.22 17.87
C ASP A 112 -18.47 -19.79 18.06
N ILE A 113 -17.63 -18.80 17.78
CA ILE A 113 -18.00 -17.39 17.93
C ILE A 113 -19.04 -17.01 16.89
N PHE A 114 -18.88 -17.45 15.63
CA PHE A 114 -19.82 -17.19 14.57
C PHE A 114 -21.22 -17.74 14.88
N ASN A 115 -21.33 -18.94 15.47
CA ASN A 115 -22.61 -19.53 15.86
C ASN A 115 -23.33 -18.75 16.97
N ARG A 116 -22.61 -17.88 17.71
CA ARG A 116 -23.20 -16.98 18.70
C ARG A 116 -23.57 -15.61 18.13
N VAL A 117 -23.27 -15.34 16.85
CA VAL A 117 -23.64 -14.11 16.19
C VAL A 117 -25.13 -14.16 15.84
N ILE A 118 -25.89 -13.21 16.37
CA ILE A 118 -27.34 -13.13 16.19
C ILE A 118 -27.70 -12.04 15.18
N HIS A 119 -28.80 -12.25 14.46
CA HIS A 119 -29.43 -11.26 13.57
C HIS A 119 -28.49 -10.65 12.52
N LEU A 120 -27.65 -11.48 11.89
CA LEU A 120 -26.71 -11.03 10.87
C LEU A 120 -27.41 -10.43 9.64
N ASP A 121 -28.61 -10.92 9.34
CA ASP A 121 -29.55 -10.45 8.32
C ASP A 121 -29.89 -8.96 8.46
N VAL A 122 -29.86 -8.40 9.67
CA VAL A 122 -30.11 -6.96 9.89
C VAL A 122 -29.08 -6.09 9.18
N ASN A 123 -27.86 -6.57 8.93
CA ASN A 123 -26.87 -5.81 8.17
C ASN A 123 -27.15 -5.79 6.67
N THR A 124 -27.66 -6.89 6.12
CA THR A 124 -27.85 -7.07 4.68
C THR A 124 -29.23 -6.63 4.21
N GLU A 125 -30.26 -6.87 5.03
CA GLU A 125 -31.67 -6.62 4.71
C GLU A 125 -32.24 -5.43 5.52
N GLY A 126 -31.65 -5.14 6.68
CA GLY A 126 -32.08 -4.09 7.58
C GLY A 126 -31.30 -2.78 7.45
N ILE A 127 -31.37 -1.99 8.52
CA ILE A 127 -30.71 -0.68 8.61
C ILE A 127 -29.32 -0.87 9.23
N SER A 128 -28.29 -0.87 8.39
CA SER A 128 -26.90 -1.04 8.83
C SER A 128 -26.21 0.28 9.18
N ASP A 129 -26.70 1.42 8.66
CA ASP A 129 -26.17 2.75 8.95
C ASP A 129 -26.64 3.24 10.33
N ILE A 130 -25.70 3.38 11.26
CA ILE A 130 -25.92 3.87 12.63
C ILE A 130 -26.48 5.30 12.64
N LEU A 131 -26.25 6.10 11.58
CA LEU A 131 -26.76 7.46 11.46
C LEU A 131 -28.25 7.51 11.11
N HIS A 132 -28.83 6.41 10.62
CA HIS A 132 -30.22 6.39 10.21
C HIS A 132 -31.16 6.63 11.42
N PRO A 133 -32.19 7.48 11.32
CA PRO A 133 -33.07 7.82 12.45
C PRO A 133 -33.79 6.62 13.08
N ASP A 134 -34.11 5.60 12.28
CA ASP A 134 -34.76 4.37 12.74
C ASP A 134 -33.78 3.22 13.09
N PHE A 135 -32.47 3.48 13.07
CA PHE A 135 -31.47 2.49 13.45
C PHE A 135 -31.70 1.97 14.88
N SER A 136 -31.92 2.88 15.84
CA SER A 136 -32.16 2.52 17.24
C SER A 136 -33.39 1.65 17.42
N LYS A 137 -34.48 1.92 16.68
CA LYS A 137 -35.68 1.08 16.69
C LYS A 137 -35.39 -0.30 16.12
N THR A 138 -34.74 -0.37 14.97
CA THR A 138 -34.37 -1.64 14.32
C THR A 138 -33.52 -2.49 15.26
N LEU A 139 -32.51 -1.88 15.89
CA LEU A 139 -31.66 -2.53 16.87
C LEU A 139 -32.42 -2.98 18.12
N SER A 140 -33.34 -2.17 18.65
CA SER A 140 -34.18 -2.56 19.79
C SER A 140 -35.09 -3.75 19.51
N HIS A 141 -35.57 -3.91 18.27
CA HIS A 141 -36.35 -5.09 17.88
C HIS A 141 -35.48 -6.34 17.77
N ALA A 142 -34.29 -6.22 17.19
CA ALA A 142 -33.36 -7.34 17.04
C ALA A 142 -32.73 -7.77 18.38
N VAL A 143 -32.36 -6.81 19.22
CA VAL A 143 -31.60 -7.05 20.46
C VAL A 143 -32.18 -6.21 21.60
N PRO A 144 -33.34 -6.59 22.16
CA PRO A 144 -34.05 -5.78 23.16
C PRO A 144 -33.25 -5.59 24.46
N GLN A 145 -32.29 -6.46 24.74
CA GLN A 145 -31.41 -6.39 25.89
C GLN A 145 -29.96 -6.56 25.47
N SER A 146 -29.07 -5.78 26.06
CA SER A 146 -27.63 -5.94 25.92
C SER A 146 -26.94 -5.61 27.23
N TYR A 147 -25.77 -6.21 27.47
CA TYR A 147 -24.91 -5.85 28.60
C TYR A 147 -23.92 -4.75 28.22
N LEU A 148 -23.27 -4.92 27.06
CA LEU A 148 -22.23 -4.03 26.55
C LEU A 148 -22.58 -3.56 25.13
N VAL A 149 -22.41 -2.26 24.89
CA VAL A 149 -22.34 -1.69 23.55
C VAL A 149 -20.91 -1.22 23.27
N LEU A 150 -20.29 -1.75 22.22
CA LEU A 150 -18.95 -1.37 21.75
C LEU A 150 -19.08 -0.79 20.33
N CYS A 151 -18.59 0.42 20.09
CA CYS A 151 -18.75 1.10 18.80
C CYS A 151 -17.40 1.62 18.26
N ASP A 152 -17.00 1.13 17.08
CA ASP A 152 -15.84 1.60 16.29
C ASP A 152 -16.28 2.35 15.02
N ALA A 153 -17.37 3.10 15.11
CA ALA A 153 -17.79 3.99 14.03
C ALA A 153 -17.06 5.34 14.14
N GLU A 154 -16.62 5.86 12.99
CA GLU A 154 -16.00 7.18 12.91
C GLU A 154 -17.04 8.24 12.50
N GLY A 155 -17.04 9.39 13.17
CA GLY A 155 -17.72 10.58 12.66
C GLY A 155 -16.97 11.21 11.48
N GLY A 156 -17.46 12.33 10.95
CA GLY A 156 -16.79 13.11 9.89
C GLY A 156 -15.48 13.80 10.32
N GLY A 157 -14.84 13.32 11.38
CA GLY A 157 -13.63 13.90 11.96
C GLY A 157 -13.82 15.32 12.50
N TRP A 158 -12.82 16.17 12.27
CA TRP A 158 -12.80 17.56 12.73
C TRP A 158 -13.68 18.50 11.88
N GLU A 159 -14.01 18.07 10.66
CA GLU A 159 -14.71 18.86 9.65
C GLU A 159 -16.21 18.93 9.94
N ASP A 160 -16.80 17.80 10.33
CA ASP A 160 -18.21 17.67 10.64
C ASP A 160 -18.45 16.92 11.97
N PRO A 161 -18.73 17.65 13.07
CA PRO A 161 -18.99 17.03 14.37
C PRO A 161 -20.39 16.39 14.46
N THR A 162 -21.28 16.63 13.48
CA THR A 162 -22.69 16.21 13.60
C THR A 162 -22.82 14.69 13.59
N LYS A 163 -22.11 14.00 12.70
CA LYS A 163 -22.10 12.53 12.62
C LYS A 163 -21.74 11.87 13.95
N GLY A 164 -20.69 12.37 14.61
CA GLY A 164 -20.25 11.83 15.91
C GLY A 164 -21.29 11.99 17.01
N ILE A 165 -22.05 13.09 17.01
CA ILE A 165 -23.14 13.30 17.96
C ILE A 165 -24.33 12.40 17.63
N HIS A 166 -24.73 12.29 16.36
CA HIS A 166 -25.82 11.42 15.92
C HIS A 166 -25.57 9.94 16.23
N ILE A 167 -24.35 9.45 16.02
CA ILE A 167 -23.95 8.09 16.43
C ILE A 167 -24.23 7.88 17.92
N VAL A 168 -23.76 8.79 18.78
CA VAL A 168 -23.97 8.66 20.24
C VAL A 168 -25.44 8.80 20.61
N GLN A 169 -26.21 9.68 19.95
CA GLN A 169 -27.65 9.82 20.19
C GLN A 169 -28.41 8.55 19.84
N ASN A 170 -28.21 7.98 18.65
CA ASN A 170 -28.91 6.77 18.22
C ASN A 170 -28.54 5.57 19.09
N ILE A 171 -27.27 5.46 19.50
CA ILE A 171 -26.83 4.43 20.46
C ILE A 171 -27.51 4.65 21.83
N CYS A 172 -27.58 5.88 22.33
CA CYS A 172 -28.27 6.19 23.58
C CYS A 172 -29.77 5.92 23.50
N ASP A 173 -30.43 6.23 22.38
CA ASP A 173 -31.86 5.97 22.19
C ASP A 173 -32.16 4.47 22.24
N TYR A 174 -31.28 3.63 21.70
CA TYR A 174 -31.32 2.18 21.90
C TYR A 174 -31.12 1.81 23.39
N MET A 175 -30.06 2.33 24.03
CA MET A 175 -29.72 1.98 25.40
C MET A 175 -30.79 2.39 26.43
N ILE A 176 -31.61 3.41 26.16
CA ILE A 176 -32.74 3.81 27.02
C ILE A 176 -33.71 2.64 27.23
N GLY A 177 -34.01 1.88 26.18
CA GLY A 177 -34.92 0.73 26.23
C GLY A 177 -34.26 -0.61 26.60
N SER A 178 -32.93 -0.67 26.58
CA SER A 178 -32.15 -1.88 26.86
C SER A 178 -31.70 -1.97 28.34
N THR A 179 -31.11 -3.08 28.75
CA THR A 179 -30.43 -3.31 30.04
C THR A 179 -28.93 -2.98 30.00
N THR A 180 -28.49 -2.14 29.06
CA THR A 180 -27.06 -1.85 28.86
C THR A 180 -26.43 -1.25 30.12
N GLU A 181 -25.35 -1.88 30.61
CA GLU A 181 -24.59 -1.48 31.80
C GLU A 181 -23.26 -0.80 31.46
N LEU A 182 -22.72 -1.09 30.28
CA LEU A 182 -21.45 -0.55 29.80
C LEU A 182 -21.55 -0.12 28.34
N ALA A 183 -20.99 1.05 28.03
CA ALA A 183 -20.80 1.51 26.67
C ALA A 183 -19.34 1.94 26.44
N ILE A 184 -18.76 1.54 25.32
CA ILE A 184 -17.42 1.93 24.86
C ILE A 184 -17.56 2.47 23.45
N ILE A 185 -17.44 3.78 23.27
CA ILE A 185 -17.70 4.45 21.99
C ILE A 185 -16.44 5.19 21.55
N LYS A 186 -15.89 4.85 20.39
CA LYS A 186 -14.75 5.58 19.82
C LYS A 186 -15.12 7.03 19.50
N THR A 187 -14.19 7.94 19.75
CA THR A 187 -14.31 9.35 19.36
C THR A 187 -12.92 9.96 19.11
N TYR A 188 -12.90 11.25 18.77
CA TYR A 188 -11.69 12.00 18.51
C TYR A 188 -11.67 13.30 19.32
N CYS A 189 -10.67 13.45 20.20
CA CYS A 189 -10.43 14.66 20.97
C CYS A 189 -9.97 15.87 20.13
N SER A 190 -9.93 15.78 18.80
CA SER A 190 -9.61 16.90 17.91
C SER A 190 -10.65 18.03 18.01
N ARG A 191 -11.86 17.74 18.51
CA ARG A 191 -12.95 18.68 18.77
C ARG A 191 -13.49 18.49 20.19
N LEU A 192 -12.99 19.27 21.15
CA LEU A 192 -13.36 19.10 22.57
C LEU A 192 -14.82 19.46 22.85
N ASP A 193 -15.38 20.39 22.08
CA ASP A 193 -16.80 20.75 22.12
C ASP A 193 -17.71 19.55 21.80
N MET A 194 -17.35 18.77 20.78
CA MET A 194 -18.06 17.54 20.40
C MET A 194 -17.95 16.47 21.49
N VAL A 195 -16.73 16.21 21.97
CA VAL A 195 -16.49 15.19 23.03
C VAL A 195 -17.26 15.54 24.30
N TRP A 196 -17.28 16.82 24.69
CA TRP A 196 -18.06 17.29 25.83
C TRP A 196 -19.56 17.05 25.64
N ALA A 197 -20.10 17.34 24.45
CA ALA A 197 -21.50 17.07 24.14
C ALA A 197 -21.84 15.57 24.25
N GLN A 198 -20.98 14.70 23.70
CA GLN A 198 -21.14 13.24 23.78
C GLN A 198 -21.10 12.74 25.23
N ILE A 199 -20.19 13.26 26.07
CA ILE A 199 -20.15 12.98 27.50
C ILE A 199 -21.46 13.40 28.17
N GLY A 200 -21.97 14.59 27.85
CA GLY A 200 -23.25 15.08 28.39
C GLY A 200 -24.44 14.19 28.04
N ILE A 201 -24.48 13.65 26.81
CA ILE A 201 -25.51 12.70 26.37
C ILE A 201 -25.40 11.39 27.18
N LEU A 202 -24.20 10.81 27.28
CA LEU A 202 -23.98 9.56 28.02
C LEU A 202 -24.25 9.72 29.53
N LYS A 203 -23.94 10.90 30.11
CA LYS A 203 -24.23 11.22 31.52
C LYS A 203 -25.74 11.26 31.81
N GLY A 204 -26.60 11.33 30.80
CA GLY A 204 -28.05 11.15 30.98
C GLY A 204 -28.44 9.72 31.40
N LEU A 205 -27.63 8.73 31.02
CA LEU A 205 -27.90 7.29 31.22
C LEU A 205 -27.00 6.64 32.28
N PHE A 206 -25.74 7.09 32.36
CA PHE A 206 -24.71 6.43 33.17
C PHE A 206 -24.22 7.33 34.30
N GLN A 207 -23.88 6.72 35.43
CA GLN A 207 -23.30 7.41 36.58
C GLN A 207 -21.86 7.82 36.28
N LEU A 208 -21.09 6.92 35.67
CA LEU A 208 -19.70 7.13 35.29
C LEU A 208 -19.58 7.32 33.79
N VAL A 209 -18.89 8.40 33.36
CA VAL A 209 -18.49 8.61 31.97
C VAL A 209 -17.09 9.19 31.99
N GLY A 210 -16.18 8.60 31.24
CA GLY A 210 -14.78 9.01 31.16
C GLY A 210 -14.21 8.90 29.75
N ILE A 211 -13.09 9.59 29.53
CA ILE A 211 -12.30 9.48 28.30
C ILE A 211 -11.14 8.53 28.59
N VAL A 212 -11.03 7.48 27.80
CA VAL A 212 -9.95 6.49 27.90
C VAL A 212 -9.20 6.46 26.58
N ARG A 213 -7.87 6.35 26.65
CA ARG A 213 -7.03 6.10 25.47
C ARG A 213 -6.45 4.70 25.61
N SER A 214 -6.46 3.95 24.51
CA SER A 214 -5.77 2.65 24.48
C SER A 214 -4.26 2.84 24.48
N ASP A 215 -3.55 1.89 25.11
CA ASP A 215 -2.10 1.75 25.02
C ASP A 215 -1.60 1.62 23.57
N PHE A 216 -2.46 1.11 22.68
CA PHE A 216 -2.14 0.81 21.29
C PHE A 216 -2.66 1.87 20.31
N SER A 217 -3.20 3.00 20.79
CA SER A 217 -3.49 4.15 19.92
C SER A 217 -2.20 4.73 19.34
N SER A 218 -2.24 5.24 18.10
CA SER A 218 -1.09 5.91 17.50
C SER A 218 -0.64 7.10 18.35
N ILE A 219 0.65 7.39 18.38
CA ILE A 219 1.21 8.52 19.15
C ILE A 219 0.71 9.82 18.52
N ASN A 220 0.40 10.82 19.34
CA ASN A 220 -0.19 12.11 18.94
C ASN A 220 -1.56 12.01 18.23
N SER A 221 -2.15 10.82 18.08
CA SER A 221 -3.53 10.70 17.61
C SER A 221 -4.49 11.31 18.63
N SER A 222 -5.54 11.98 18.13
CA SER A 222 -6.67 12.42 18.94
C SER A 222 -7.68 11.30 19.23
N GLU A 223 -7.49 10.12 18.65
CA GLU A 223 -8.37 8.97 18.82
C GLU A 223 -8.40 8.50 20.29
N CYS A 224 -9.60 8.43 20.85
CA CYS A 224 -9.88 7.97 22.19
C CYS A 224 -11.24 7.25 22.24
N PHE A 225 -11.63 6.81 23.42
CA PHE A 225 -12.88 6.10 23.66
C PHE A 225 -13.61 6.76 24.83
N LEU A 226 -14.90 6.99 24.66
CA LEU A 226 -15.81 7.30 25.74
C LEU A 226 -16.23 6.00 26.38
N VAL A 227 -15.96 5.86 27.67
CA VAL A 227 -16.44 4.74 28.47
C VAL A 227 -17.51 5.25 29.41
N ALA A 228 -18.70 4.65 29.35
CA ALA A 228 -19.83 4.95 30.23
C ALA A 228 -20.26 3.69 30.97
N ALA A 229 -20.35 3.76 32.30
CA ALA A 229 -20.60 2.60 33.17
C ALA A 229 -21.56 2.96 34.32
N HIS A 230 -22.12 1.91 34.93
CA HIS A 230 -23.12 1.98 36.01
C HIS A 230 -24.38 2.72 35.56
N ARG A 231 -25.35 1.97 35.05
CA ARG A 231 -26.62 2.55 34.60
C ARG A 231 -27.31 3.29 35.77
N LYS A 232 -27.97 4.40 35.46
CA LYS A 232 -28.81 5.13 36.43
C LYS A 232 -30.17 4.47 36.55
N SER A 233 -30.74 4.49 37.75
CA SER A 233 -32.15 4.13 37.99
C SER A 233 -33.10 5.13 37.33
N GLU A 234 -32.78 6.43 37.41
CA GLU A 234 -33.53 7.51 36.78
C GLU A 234 -32.78 8.02 35.54
N ILE A 235 -33.38 7.76 34.37
CA ILE A 235 -32.84 8.18 33.08
C ILE A 235 -33.33 9.60 32.76
N VAL A 236 -32.39 10.49 32.46
CA VAL A 236 -32.69 11.82 31.94
C VAL A 236 -32.19 11.88 30.50
N GLN A 237 -33.11 11.91 29.54
CA GLN A 237 -32.72 11.99 28.14
C GLN A 237 -32.06 13.35 27.85
N GLY A 238 -30.75 13.33 27.60
CA GLY A 238 -30.00 14.51 27.17
C GLY A 238 -30.26 14.80 25.70
N LYS A 239 -31.24 15.66 25.38
CA LYS A 239 -31.47 16.10 23.99
C LYS A 239 -30.49 17.20 23.59
N THR A 240 -29.40 16.82 22.92
CA THR A 240 -28.50 17.78 22.28
C THR A 240 -29.09 18.26 20.96
N GLN A 241 -29.46 19.54 20.88
CA GLN A 241 -29.88 20.16 19.63
C GLN A 241 -28.66 20.67 18.86
N ILE A 242 -28.31 20.00 17.76
CA ILE A 242 -27.22 20.43 16.90
C ILE A 242 -27.72 21.57 16.00
N LEU A 243 -27.37 22.81 16.33
CA LEU A 243 -27.57 23.95 15.43
C LEU A 243 -26.25 24.26 14.75
N ASN A 244 -26.08 23.78 13.52
CA ASN A 244 -24.88 24.03 12.71
C ASN A 244 -24.92 25.43 12.09
N VAL A 245 -24.79 26.47 12.93
CA VAL A 245 -24.59 27.84 12.45
C VAL A 245 -23.08 28.06 12.35
N LYS A 246 -22.53 28.17 11.14
CA LYS A 246 -21.09 28.37 10.89
C LYS A 246 -20.18 27.30 11.54
N ARG A 247 -20.59 26.01 11.57
CA ARG A 247 -19.82 24.89 12.20
C ARG A 247 -19.62 24.99 13.71
N GLN A 248 -20.44 25.78 14.42
CA GLN A 248 -20.48 25.82 15.88
C GLN A 248 -21.55 24.86 16.41
N LEU A 249 -21.26 24.17 17.51
CA LEU A 249 -22.22 23.30 18.19
C LEU A 249 -22.93 24.10 19.29
N ARG A 250 -24.26 24.22 19.19
CA ARG A 250 -25.08 24.53 20.36
C ARG A 250 -25.34 23.23 21.09
N VAL A 251 -25.13 23.22 22.41
CA VAL A 251 -25.37 22.03 23.21
C VAL A 251 -26.35 22.40 24.31
N SER A 252 -27.55 21.84 24.19
CA SER A 252 -28.52 21.84 25.28
C SER A 252 -28.36 20.53 26.05
N CYS A 253 -27.34 20.44 26.89
CA CYS A 253 -27.21 19.32 27.81
C CYS A 253 -27.67 19.80 29.19
N GLY A 254 -28.53 19.05 29.86
CA GLY A 254 -28.91 19.31 31.25
C GLY A 254 -27.73 19.23 32.23
N TYR A 255 -26.55 18.84 31.73
CA TYR A 255 -25.33 18.58 32.49
C TYR A 255 -24.24 19.57 32.07
N GLY A 256 -23.74 20.33 33.06
CA GLY A 256 -22.61 21.24 32.91
C GLY A 256 -22.98 22.70 32.59
N SER A 257 -22.10 23.59 33.02
CA SER A 257 -22.06 25.02 32.72
C SER A 257 -20.91 25.32 31.74
N ILE A 258 -20.84 26.55 31.22
CA ILE A 258 -19.70 26.98 30.41
C ILE A 258 -18.37 26.93 31.19
N GLN A 259 -18.40 27.19 32.50
CA GLN A 259 -17.25 27.02 33.38
C GLN A 259 -16.79 25.56 33.45
N ASP A 260 -17.72 24.60 33.49
CA ASP A 260 -17.37 23.17 33.48
C ASP A 260 -16.69 22.78 32.17
N PHE A 261 -17.15 23.32 31.04
CA PHE A 261 -16.50 23.11 29.74
C PHE A 261 -15.08 23.67 29.70
N ILE A 262 -14.86 24.88 30.25
CA ILE A 262 -13.53 25.48 30.35
C ILE A 262 -12.62 24.59 31.22
N GLY A 263 -13.11 24.15 32.39
CA GLY A 263 -12.39 23.23 33.27
C GLY A 263 -12.02 21.91 32.58
N PHE A 264 -12.97 21.32 31.85
CA PHE A 264 -12.75 20.15 31.01
C PHE A 264 -11.65 20.36 29.98
N THR A 265 -11.69 21.45 29.22
CA THR A 265 -10.68 21.72 28.17
C THR A 265 -9.28 21.89 28.75
N LYS A 266 -9.17 22.56 29.92
CA LYS A 266 -7.90 22.69 30.64
C LYS A 266 -7.37 21.32 31.09
N HIS A 267 -8.25 20.49 31.66
CA HIS A 267 -7.90 19.15 32.13
C HIS A 267 -7.44 18.23 30.99
N VAL A 268 -8.13 18.23 29.85
CA VAL A 268 -7.73 17.40 28.70
C VAL A 268 -6.38 17.84 28.14
N ARG A 269 -6.12 19.15 28.05
CA ARG A 269 -4.84 19.69 27.58
C ARG A 269 -3.68 19.34 28.52
N SER A 270 -3.85 19.52 29.83
CA SER A 270 -2.81 19.20 30.81
C SER A 270 -2.45 17.72 30.85
N ASN A 271 -3.38 16.84 30.48
CA ASN A 271 -3.15 15.40 30.44
C ASN A 271 -2.78 14.88 29.04
N SER A 272 -2.61 15.75 28.04
CA SER A 272 -2.29 15.31 26.68
C SER A 272 -0.83 14.91 26.46
N GLU A 273 0.07 15.27 27.37
CA GLU A 273 1.51 15.03 27.26
C GLU A 273 1.94 13.61 27.71
N THR A 274 1.08 12.85 28.40
CA THR A 274 1.41 11.55 29.01
C THR A 274 1.28 10.34 28.07
N PHE A 275 1.06 10.55 26.77
CA PHE A 275 0.59 9.49 25.85
C PHE A 275 1.66 8.74 25.06
N SER A 276 2.84 8.49 25.63
CA SER A 276 3.92 7.77 24.91
C SER A 276 4.44 6.53 25.65
N GLY A 277 4.69 5.45 24.90
CA GLY A 277 5.51 4.31 25.35
C GLY A 277 4.80 3.04 25.84
N SER A 278 3.50 3.06 26.17
CA SER A 278 2.84 1.88 26.78
C SER A 278 2.69 0.68 25.83
N ALA A 279 2.46 0.91 24.53
CA ALA A 279 2.38 -0.16 23.53
C ALA A 279 3.60 -1.09 23.55
N GLN A 280 4.81 -0.54 23.69
CA GLN A 280 6.05 -1.31 23.70
C GLN A 280 6.12 -2.22 24.93
N LYS A 281 5.82 -1.68 26.11
CA LYS A 281 5.87 -2.40 27.38
C LYS A 281 4.87 -3.55 27.42
N ASN A 282 3.69 -3.32 26.86
CA ASN A 282 2.56 -4.23 26.98
C ASN A 282 2.41 -5.17 25.76
N SER A 283 3.14 -4.92 24.67
CA SER A 283 2.98 -5.61 23.38
C SER A 283 2.87 -7.12 23.50
N GLU A 284 3.79 -7.76 24.23
CA GLU A 284 3.90 -9.22 24.31
C GLU A 284 2.66 -9.85 24.96
N VAL A 285 2.23 -9.32 26.10
CA VAL A 285 1.05 -9.82 26.85
C VAL A 285 -0.22 -9.72 25.99
N TYR A 286 -0.44 -8.60 25.32
CA TYR A 286 -1.62 -8.42 24.47
C TYR A 286 -1.55 -9.29 23.21
N SER A 287 -0.35 -9.47 22.66
CA SER A 287 -0.12 -10.34 21.52
C SER A 287 -0.40 -11.79 21.85
N GLN A 288 0.02 -12.26 23.03
CA GLN A 288 -0.29 -13.59 23.54
C GLN A 288 -1.81 -13.77 23.77
N ALA A 289 -2.49 -12.76 24.32
CA ALA A 289 -3.94 -12.82 24.52
C ALA A 289 -4.75 -12.85 23.21
N LEU A 290 -4.24 -12.22 22.15
CA LEU A 290 -4.86 -12.21 20.82
C LEU A 290 -4.40 -13.37 19.94
N GLN A 291 -3.37 -14.11 20.36
CA GLN A 291 -2.83 -15.24 19.62
C GLN A 291 -3.91 -16.32 19.43
N ASP A 292 -3.88 -16.91 18.25
CA ASP A 292 -4.60 -18.14 17.91
C ASP A 292 -3.52 -19.14 17.48
N ASP A 293 -3.56 -20.36 18.02
CA ASP A 293 -2.48 -21.35 17.90
C ASP A 293 -2.17 -21.68 16.43
N ASN A 294 -3.20 -21.69 15.58
CA ASN A 294 -3.04 -21.95 14.15
C ASN A 294 -2.57 -20.70 13.41
N TRP A 295 -3.04 -19.52 13.82
CA TRP A 295 -2.72 -18.27 13.14
C TRP A 295 -1.24 -17.90 13.23
N SER A 296 -0.63 -17.95 14.41
CA SER A 296 0.78 -17.52 14.55
C SER A 296 1.71 -18.42 13.74
N SER A 297 1.42 -19.71 13.68
CA SER A 297 2.14 -20.68 12.83
C SER A 297 1.99 -20.36 11.34
N CYS A 298 0.76 -20.10 10.87
CA CYS A 298 0.49 -19.70 9.49
C CYS A 298 1.13 -18.36 9.12
N ALA A 299 1.05 -17.36 10.01
CA ALA A 299 1.66 -16.05 9.82
C ALA A 299 3.19 -16.15 9.76
N LYS A 300 3.78 -16.97 10.63
CA LYS A 300 5.21 -17.28 10.64
C LYS A 300 5.63 -17.93 9.31
N LEU A 301 4.93 -18.98 8.88
CA LEU A 301 5.20 -19.68 7.63
C LEU A 301 5.03 -18.76 6.40
N HIS A 302 4.00 -17.92 6.39
CA HIS A 302 3.78 -16.95 5.32
C HIS A 302 4.93 -15.94 5.23
N LEU A 303 5.39 -15.43 6.38
CA LEU A 303 6.56 -14.54 6.44
C LEU A 303 7.83 -15.24 5.98
N GLU A 304 8.07 -16.47 6.44
CA GLU A 304 9.22 -17.27 6.01
C GLU A 304 9.22 -17.49 4.50
N ASN A 305 8.08 -17.87 3.91
CA ASN A 305 7.95 -18.04 2.47
C ASN A 305 8.18 -16.74 1.69
N MET A 306 7.57 -15.64 2.12
CA MET A 306 7.75 -14.33 1.49
C MET A 306 9.21 -13.87 1.54
N LEU A 307 9.90 -14.13 2.65
CA LEU A 307 11.27 -13.68 2.87
C LEU A 307 12.30 -14.61 2.24
N LYS A 308 12.04 -15.92 2.18
CA LYS A 308 12.93 -16.93 1.56
C LYS A 308 13.30 -16.55 0.12
N ASP A 309 12.35 -16.04 -0.64
CA ASP A 309 12.57 -15.61 -2.02
C ASP A 309 13.45 -14.35 -2.13
N LEU A 310 13.51 -13.54 -1.08
CA LEU A 310 14.26 -12.27 -1.04
C LEU A 310 15.69 -12.41 -0.51
N ASN A 311 16.00 -13.47 0.25
CA ASN A 311 17.35 -13.78 0.71
C ASN A 311 17.58 -15.30 0.83
N PRO A 312 17.79 -16.01 -0.30
CA PRO A 312 18.18 -17.41 -0.28
C PRO A 312 19.48 -17.60 0.53
N PRO A 313 19.67 -18.76 1.22
CA PRO A 313 20.74 -18.98 2.20
C PRO A 313 22.17 -18.71 1.69
N GLU A 314 22.41 -18.90 0.40
CA GLU A 314 23.71 -18.78 -0.25
C GLU A 314 23.98 -17.36 -0.82
N SER A 315 23.09 -16.42 -0.56
CA SER A 315 23.09 -15.11 -1.21
C SER A 315 23.14 -13.95 -0.22
N ARG A 316 23.58 -12.79 -0.72
CA ARG A 316 23.62 -11.54 0.04
C ARG A 316 22.56 -10.57 -0.45
N PHE A 317 21.87 -9.93 0.49
CA PHE A 317 21.01 -8.80 0.18
C PHE A 317 21.86 -7.55 -0.18
N PRO A 318 21.49 -6.75 -1.20
CA PRO A 318 20.25 -6.77 -1.97
C PRO A 318 20.31 -7.58 -3.27
N GLU A 319 21.44 -8.19 -3.60
CA GLU A 319 21.66 -8.83 -4.90
C GLU A 319 20.61 -9.90 -5.21
N SER A 320 20.31 -10.77 -4.24
CA SER A 320 19.30 -11.81 -4.40
C SER A 320 17.89 -11.29 -4.56
N ALA A 321 17.48 -10.32 -3.74
CA ALA A 321 16.18 -9.65 -3.89
C ALA A 321 16.04 -9.02 -5.28
N ILE A 322 17.09 -8.39 -5.81
CA ILE A 322 17.08 -7.83 -7.16
C ILE A 322 16.94 -8.93 -8.22
N LYS A 323 17.67 -10.05 -8.10
CA LYS A 323 17.52 -11.20 -9.01
C LYS A 323 16.09 -11.76 -8.96
N HIS A 324 15.52 -11.91 -7.77
CA HIS A 324 14.13 -12.32 -7.58
C HIS A 324 13.18 -11.35 -8.29
N TRP A 325 13.27 -10.04 -8.01
CA TRP A 325 12.41 -9.03 -8.64
C TRP A 325 12.54 -9.02 -10.15
N ARG A 326 13.73 -9.20 -10.73
CA ARG A 326 13.90 -9.31 -12.18
C ARG A 326 13.18 -10.53 -12.77
N SER A 327 13.09 -11.63 -12.02
CA SER A 327 12.38 -12.84 -12.46
C SER A 327 10.86 -12.68 -12.42
N VAL A 328 10.32 -11.96 -11.44
CA VAL A 328 8.86 -11.81 -11.23
C VAL A 328 8.29 -10.48 -11.77
N ILE A 329 9.11 -9.44 -11.94
CA ILE A 329 8.75 -8.12 -12.47
C ILE A 329 9.49 -7.92 -13.79
N GLN A 330 8.81 -8.28 -14.87
CA GLN A 330 9.31 -8.05 -16.22
C GLN A 330 8.97 -6.62 -16.64
N LEU A 331 9.85 -5.67 -16.34
CA LEU A 331 9.76 -4.30 -16.86
C LEU A 331 9.93 -4.27 -18.39
N VAL A 332 10.59 -5.28 -18.96
CA VAL A 332 10.64 -5.54 -20.40
C VAL A 332 10.57 -7.06 -20.62
N ARG A 333 9.64 -7.54 -21.45
CA ARG A 333 9.57 -8.96 -21.85
C ARG A 333 10.10 -9.13 -23.27
N PHE A 334 11.23 -9.83 -23.41
CA PHE A 334 11.73 -10.28 -24.71
C PHE A 334 11.35 -11.74 -24.89
N THR A 335 10.39 -12.02 -25.77
CA THR A 335 10.19 -13.37 -26.30
C THR A 335 10.81 -13.42 -27.68
N HIS A 336 11.87 -14.22 -27.81
CA HIS A 336 12.65 -14.44 -29.05
C HIS A 336 11.77 -14.85 -30.24
N ASN A 337 10.60 -15.45 -29.96
CA ASN A 337 9.79 -16.12 -30.97
C ASN A 337 8.67 -15.27 -31.59
N VAL A 338 8.35 -14.07 -31.09
CA VAL A 338 7.29 -13.24 -31.68
C VAL A 338 7.58 -11.74 -31.46
N ALA A 339 8.12 -11.08 -32.48
CA ALA A 339 8.34 -9.62 -32.49
C ALA A 339 7.04 -8.78 -32.29
N LYS A 340 5.86 -9.41 -32.35
CA LYS A 340 4.55 -8.77 -32.12
C LYS A 340 4.11 -8.73 -30.64
N ARG A 341 4.85 -9.32 -29.70
CA ARG A 341 4.48 -9.38 -28.27
C ARG A 341 5.41 -8.56 -27.35
N PHE A 342 5.90 -7.42 -27.83
CA PHE A 342 6.50 -6.42 -26.94
C PHE A 342 5.42 -5.78 -26.08
N GLN A 343 5.27 -6.23 -24.84
CA GLN A 343 4.60 -5.44 -23.82
C GLN A 343 5.66 -4.64 -23.06
N ALA A 344 5.65 -3.33 -23.25
CA ALA A 344 6.38 -2.41 -22.38
C ALA A 344 5.67 -2.40 -21.02
N SER A 345 6.37 -2.80 -19.96
CA SER A 345 5.87 -2.66 -18.60
C SER A 345 6.48 -1.41 -17.99
N PHE A 346 5.63 -0.48 -17.58
CA PHE A 346 6.05 0.78 -16.96
C PHE A 346 6.24 0.60 -15.45
N LEU A 347 7.05 1.45 -14.83
CA LEU A 347 7.13 1.57 -13.36
C LEU A 347 5.82 2.16 -12.82
N THR A 348 4.81 1.30 -12.62
CA THR A 348 3.54 1.67 -12.01
C THR A 348 3.68 1.86 -10.50
N ASP A 349 2.74 2.56 -9.87
CA ASP A 349 2.71 2.73 -8.42
C ASP A 349 2.65 1.39 -7.66
N SER A 350 2.08 0.34 -8.27
CA SER A 350 2.07 -1.02 -7.72
C SER A 350 3.48 -1.61 -7.68
N ILE A 351 4.28 -1.43 -8.74
CA ILE A 351 5.68 -1.90 -8.79
C ILE A 351 6.54 -1.13 -7.81
N TRP A 352 6.44 0.20 -7.78
CA TRP A 352 7.13 1.03 -6.79
C TRP A 352 6.83 0.55 -5.37
N TYR A 353 5.56 0.31 -5.07
CA TYR A 353 5.12 -0.17 -3.76
C TYR A 353 5.69 -1.57 -3.45
N LYS A 354 5.53 -2.54 -4.34
CA LYS A 354 5.97 -3.92 -4.14
C LYS A 354 7.47 -4.00 -3.83
N VAL A 355 8.29 -3.40 -4.68
CA VAL A 355 9.76 -3.41 -4.52
C VAL A 355 10.18 -2.64 -3.26
N SER A 356 9.59 -1.47 -3.00
CA SER A 356 9.90 -0.69 -1.79
C SER A 356 9.52 -1.47 -0.51
N ARG A 357 8.33 -2.07 -0.49
CA ARG A 357 7.83 -2.87 0.64
C ARG A 357 8.79 -4.03 0.92
N GLU A 358 9.12 -4.83 -0.08
CA GLU A 358 9.99 -5.99 0.08
C GLU A 358 11.40 -5.60 0.51
N TYR A 359 12.00 -4.54 -0.07
CA TYR A 359 13.29 -4.01 0.38
C TYR A 359 13.25 -3.59 1.86
N LEU A 360 12.23 -2.80 2.25
CA LEU A 360 12.07 -2.30 3.62
C LEU A 360 11.79 -3.40 4.63
N LEU A 361 11.09 -4.47 4.23
CA LEU A 361 10.86 -5.66 5.05
C LEU A 361 12.16 -6.41 5.32
N VAL A 362 13.02 -6.60 4.31
CA VAL A 362 14.34 -7.21 4.54
C VAL A 362 15.19 -6.35 5.46
N LEU A 363 15.20 -5.02 5.27
CA LEU A 363 15.90 -4.09 6.18
C LEU A 363 15.35 -4.15 7.61
N SER A 364 14.08 -4.51 7.81
CA SER A 364 13.50 -4.60 9.15
C SER A 364 14.15 -5.69 10.03
N ALA A 365 14.83 -6.67 9.42
CA ALA A 365 15.65 -7.65 10.15
C ALA A 365 16.82 -7.01 10.92
N LEU A 366 17.22 -5.78 10.57
CA LEU A 366 18.23 -5.01 11.31
C LEU A 366 17.66 -4.33 12.58
N ILE A 367 16.35 -4.34 12.79
CA ILE A 367 15.70 -3.67 13.92
C ILE A 367 15.87 -4.47 15.22
N LYS A 368 16.97 -4.21 15.92
CA LYS A 368 17.26 -4.82 17.23
C LYS A 368 16.75 -4.02 18.44
N SER A 369 16.58 -2.71 18.29
CA SER A 369 16.24 -1.78 19.39
C SER A 369 15.21 -0.73 18.97
N GLN A 370 14.71 0.05 19.93
CA GLN A 370 13.82 1.19 19.64
C GLN A 370 14.54 2.27 18.82
N TYR A 371 15.84 2.48 19.07
CA TYR A 371 16.67 3.37 18.27
C TYR A 371 16.74 2.91 16.80
N HIS A 372 16.93 1.62 16.55
CA HIS A 372 16.89 1.08 15.19
C HIS A 372 15.51 1.25 14.53
N LEU A 373 14.41 1.05 15.27
CA LEU A 373 13.07 1.30 14.75
C LEU A 373 12.87 2.77 14.37
N PHE A 374 13.38 3.70 15.20
CA PHE A 374 13.39 5.12 14.88
C PHE A 374 14.18 5.42 13.60
N LEU A 375 15.38 4.89 13.46
CA LEU A 375 16.19 5.05 12.25
C LEU A 375 15.47 4.51 11.00
N TRP A 376 14.94 3.28 11.09
CA TRP A 376 14.19 2.66 9.99
C TRP A 376 12.97 3.51 9.60
N LYS A 377 12.20 4.00 10.57
CA LYS A 377 11.02 4.85 10.30
C LYS A 377 11.41 6.21 9.72
N ASN A 378 12.46 6.85 10.26
CA ASN A 378 12.99 8.08 9.72
C ASN A 378 13.43 7.89 8.26
N PHE A 379 14.04 6.74 7.98
CA PHE A 379 14.43 6.37 6.64
C PHE A 379 13.22 6.16 5.70
N VAL A 380 12.12 5.54 6.15
CA VAL A 380 10.88 5.46 5.34
C VAL A 380 10.31 6.86 5.04
N ASN A 381 10.42 7.79 5.97
CA ASN A 381 9.89 9.15 5.81
C ASN A 381 10.73 10.03 4.88
N THR A 382 12.06 9.89 4.94
CA THR A 382 13.02 10.80 4.29
C THR A 382 13.74 10.17 3.09
N GLY A 383 13.76 8.84 3.01
CA GLY A 383 14.49 8.08 2.01
C GLY A 383 13.80 8.04 0.65
N TYR A 384 14.55 7.53 -0.31
CA TYR A 384 14.20 7.43 -1.71
C TYR A 384 14.47 6.02 -2.20
N ILE A 385 13.59 5.54 -3.07
CA ILE A 385 13.85 4.39 -3.92
C ILE A 385 14.20 4.90 -5.32
N SER A 386 15.24 4.32 -5.92
CA SER A 386 15.76 4.72 -7.22
C SER A 386 15.94 3.52 -8.12
N PHE A 387 15.30 3.54 -9.29
CA PHE A 387 15.53 2.59 -10.37
C PHE A 387 16.50 3.19 -11.39
N TYR A 388 17.41 2.37 -11.90
CA TYR A 388 18.41 2.76 -12.89
C TYR A 388 18.76 1.57 -13.76
N GLY A 389 19.28 1.80 -14.96
CA GLY A 389 19.80 0.71 -15.80
C GLY A 389 20.99 0.04 -15.12
N SER A 390 21.28 -1.22 -15.45
CA SER A 390 22.56 -1.87 -15.10
C SER A 390 23.35 -2.17 -16.37
N VAL A 391 24.65 -2.43 -16.22
CA VAL A 391 25.54 -2.56 -17.39
C VAL A 391 25.37 -3.85 -18.17
N ASP A 392 24.74 -4.85 -17.57
CA ASP A 392 24.24 -6.04 -18.27
C ASP A 392 23.00 -5.74 -19.16
N GLY A 393 22.61 -4.46 -19.32
CA GLY A 393 21.45 -4.05 -20.11
C GLY A 393 20.10 -4.26 -19.41
N SER A 394 20.10 -4.70 -18.16
CA SER A 394 18.88 -4.85 -17.36
C SER A 394 18.62 -3.62 -16.47
N TRP A 395 17.85 -3.78 -15.39
CA TRP A 395 17.53 -2.70 -14.45
C TRP A 395 17.91 -3.09 -13.03
N SER A 396 18.35 -2.11 -12.25
CA SER A 396 18.67 -2.26 -10.83
C SER A 396 17.84 -1.28 -10.01
N VAL A 397 17.78 -1.53 -8.71
CA VAL A 397 17.08 -0.69 -7.75
C VAL A 397 17.92 -0.56 -6.50
N VAL A 398 17.87 0.63 -5.89
CA VAL A 398 18.50 0.88 -4.59
C VAL A 398 17.67 1.84 -3.79
N VAL A 399 17.77 1.69 -2.47
CA VAL A 399 17.05 2.49 -1.49
C VAL A 399 18.08 3.28 -0.67
N ARG A 400 17.94 4.61 -0.65
CA ARG A 400 18.98 5.58 -0.25
C ARG A 400 18.40 6.79 0.49
N SER A 401 19.21 7.51 1.26
CA SER A 401 18.77 8.68 2.06
C SER A 401 18.57 9.97 1.25
N LYS A 402 19.15 10.03 0.04
CA LYS A 402 19.05 11.18 -0.88
C LYS A 402 18.61 10.69 -2.26
N PRO A 403 17.88 11.49 -3.07
CA PRO A 403 17.50 11.06 -4.41
C PRO A 403 18.75 10.76 -5.25
N HIS A 404 18.65 9.78 -6.16
CA HIS A 404 19.73 9.57 -7.12
C HIS A 404 19.72 10.69 -8.15
N VAL A 405 20.89 11.32 -8.34
CA VAL A 405 21.12 12.29 -9.39
C VAL A 405 22.09 11.65 -10.36
N GLY A 406 21.55 11.08 -11.44
CA GLY A 406 22.29 10.41 -12.51
C GLY A 406 21.44 10.35 -13.78
N SER A 407 22.09 10.51 -14.94
CA SER A 407 21.45 10.29 -16.23
C SER A 407 20.91 8.86 -16.27
N GLY A 408 19.64 8.72 -16.66
CA GLY A 408 19.05 7.40 -16.74
C GLY A 408 18.72 6.74 -15.40
N SER A 409 18.25 7.54 -14.44
CA SER A 409 17.62 7.03 -13.22
C SER A 409 16.30 7.73 -12.94
N VAL A 410 15.39 7.01 -12.27
CA VAL A 410 14.12 7.55 -11.78
C VAL A 410 14.08 7.30 -10.27
N SER A 411 13.83 8.36 -9.50
CA SER A 411 13.73 8.27 -8.04
C SER A 411 12.37 8.75 -7.56
N LYS A 412 11.84 8.11 -6.53
CA LYS A 412 10.59 8.53 -5.87
C LYS A 412 10.79 8.49 -4.34
N PRO A 413 10.32 9.51 -3.59
CA PRO A 413 10.37 9.48 -2.14
C PRO A 413 9.56 8.30 -1.59
N LEU A 414 10.09 7.60 -0.60
CA LEU A 414 9.42 6.47 0.04
C LEU A 414 8.12 6.92 0.73
N SER A 415 8.11 8.12 1.33
CA SER A 415 6.92 8.73 1.96
C SER A 415 5.75 8.97 1.00
N GLN A 416 6.00 9.05 -0.31
CA GLN A 416 4.92 9.14 -1.31
C GLN A 416 4.35 7.77 -1.68
N ILE A 417 5.14 6.70 -1.53
CA ILE A 417 4.78 5.32 -1.89
C ILE A 417 4.15 4.59 -0.69
N ILE A 418 4.76 4.75 0.48
CA ILE A 418 4.47 4.08 1.76
C ILE A 418 3.88 5.11 2.72
N LYS A 419 2.56 5.32 2.64
CA LYS A 419 1.81 6.24 3.53
C LYS A 419 0.51 5.61 4.02
N GLY A 420 -0.05 6.15 5.10
CA GLY A 420 -1.35 5.73 5.62
C GLY A 420 -1.41 4.23 5.96
N SER A 421 -2.38 3.51 5.38
CA SER A 421 -2.58 2.07 5.61
C SER A 421 -1.37 1.22 5.21
N ARG A 422 -0.67 1.56 4.13
CA ARG A 422 0.54 0.84 3.67
C ARG A 422 1.67 0.90 4.70
N LEU A 423 1.84 2.04 5.37
CA LEU A 423 2.83 2.19 6.43
C LEU A 423 2.42 1.39 7.68
N LYS A 424 1.13 1.36 8.03
CA LYS A 424 0.62 0.53 9.14
C LYS A 424 0.92 -0.95 8.90
N GLU A 425 0.61 -1.46 7.70
CA GLU A 425 0.89 -2.85 7.31
C GLU A 425 2.39 -3.16 7.39
N LEU A 426 3.23 -2.28 6.84
CA LEU A 426 4.68 -2.44 6.85
C LEU A 426 5.24 -2.49 8.28
N LEU A 427 4.78 -1.61 9.17
CA LEU A 427 5.18 -1.59 10.58
C LEU A 427 4.76 -2.86 11.31
N VAL A 428 3.52 -3.33 11.14
CA VAL A 428 3.04 -4.60 11.73
C VAL A 428 3.89 -5.77 11.25
N THR A 429 4.17 -5.83 9.96
CA THR A 429 4.98 -6.90 9.35
C THR A 429 6.43 -6.86 9.84
N ALA A 430 7.04 -5.69 9.92
CA ALA A 430 8.36 -5.49 10.53
C ALA A 430 8.40 -5.94 12.00
N GLY A 431 7.34 -5.64 12.76
CA GLY A 431 7.16 -6.12 14.13
C GLY A 431 7.13 -7.64 14.23
N ARG A 432 6.41 -8.31 13.31
CA ARG A 432 6.35 -9.78 13.23
C ARG A 432 7.70 -10.40 12.88
N ILE A 433 8.43 -9.81 11.92
CA ILE A 433 9.79 -10.26 11.57
C ILE A 433 10.70 -10.22 12.79
N LYS A 434 10.65 -9.13 13.57
CA LYS A 434 11.39 -9.02 14.83
C LYS A 434 10.92 -10.05 15.87
N LYS A 435 9.61 -10.19 16.08
CA LYS A 435 9.03 -11.11 17.09
C LYS A 435 9.45 -12.55 16.84
N TYR A 436 9.25 -13.04 15.62
CA TYR A 436 9.49 -14.44 15.32
C TYR A 436 10.96 -14.78 15.11
N ASN A 437 11.82 -13.76 14.93
CA ASN A 437 13.24 -13.91 14.65
C ASN A 437 13.54 -14.96 13.56
N THR A 438 12.63 -15.07 12.58
CA THR A 438 12.60 -16.18 11.61
C THR A 438 13.59 -16.03 10.47
N TYR A 439 14.31 -14.91 10.42
CA TYR A 439 14.97 -14.51 9.21
C TYR A 439 16.37 -13.99 9.48
N ASN A 440 17.36 -14.86 9.23
CA ASN A 440 18.76 -14.50 9.27
C ASN A 440 19.19 -14.01 7.88
N VAL A 441 19.32 -12.69 7.75
CA VAL A 441 19.71 -12.05 6.49
C VAL A 441 21.20 -11.82 6.47
N GLN A 442 21.86 -12.36 5.45
CA GLN A 442 23.23 -11.97 5.14
C GLN A 442 23.21 -10.66 4.36
N PHE A 443 23.52 -9.56 5.02
CA PHE A 443 23.67 -8.27 4.37
C PHE A 443 25.05 -8.17 3.71
N GLN A 444 25.09 -7.59 2.51
CA GLN A 444 26.35 -7.19 1.92
C GLN A 444 27.05 -6.15 2.80
N GLN A 445 28.40 -6.17 2.82
CA GLN A 445 29.19 -5.25 3.65
C GLN A 445 28.78 -3.79 3.44
N GLY A 446 28.64 -3.07 4.55
CA GLY A 446 28.31 -1.64 4.56
C GLY A 446 26.81 -1.30 4.56
N ILE A 447 25.92 -2.29 4.41
CA ILE A 447 24.46 -2.04 4.51
C ILE A 447 24.04 -1.96 5.97
N THR A 448 23.45 -0.83 6.35
CA THR A 448 22.89 -0.59 7.68
C THR A 448 21.55 0.16 7.57
N LEU A 449 20.89 0.42 8.69
CA LEU A 449 19.69 1.27 8.69
C LEU A 449 20.00 2.75 8.41
N GLU A 450 21.21 3.20 8.72
CA GLU A 450 21.68 4.56 8.45
C GLU A 450 22.07 4.72 6.97
N ASN A 451 22.68 3.68 6.42
CA ASN A 451 23.05 3.61 5.01
C ASN A 451 22.53 2.30 4.39
N PRO A 452 21.25 2.26 3.99
CA PRO A 452 20.64 1.04 3.42
C PRO A 452 21.09 0.74 2.00
N SER A 453 21.96 1.58 1.42
CA SER A 453 22.57 1.39 0.12
C SER A 453 23.94 0.70 0.25
N PRO A 454 24.25 -0.30 -0.59
CA PRO A 454 25.59 -0.87 -0.62
C PRO A 454 26.65 0.16 -1.05
N TYR A 455 27.84 0.11 -0.45
CA TYR A 455 28.93 1.09 -0.62
C TYR A 455 29.33 1.32 -2.09
N PHE A 456 29.50 0.25 -2.86
CA PHE A 456 29.90 0.32 -4.27
C PHE A 456 28.80 0.84 -5.23
N ALA A 457 27.54 0.96 -4.79
CA ALA A 457 26.49 1.55 -5.62
C ALA A 457 26.67 3.07 -5.80
N GLY A 458 27.46 3.72 -4.93
CA GLY A 458 27.82 5.14 -5.04
C GLY A 458 29.02 5.42 -5.95
N GLU A 459 29.94 4.46 -6.08
CA GLU A 459 31.27 4.67 -6.68
C GLU A 459 31.29 4.55 -8.21
N ARG A 460 30.27 3.96 -8.83
CA ARG A 460 30.25 3.78 -10.31
C ARG A 460 29.81 5.02 -11.10
N LYS A 461 29.85 6.22 -10.52
CA LYS A 461 29.57 7.48 -11.25
C LYS A 461 30.49 7.64 -12.46
N GLU A 462 31.77 7.32 -12.29
CA GLU A 462 32.79 7.48 -13.33
C GLU A 462 32.53 6.52 -14.50
N TRP A 463 32.18 5.27 -14.20
CA TRP A 463 31.88 4.27 -15.23
C TRP A 463 30.62 4.62 -16.05
N TRP A 464 29.58 5.15 -15.40
CA TRP A 464 28.39 5.67 -16.09
C TRP A 464 28.67 6.90 -16.94
N SER A 465 29.52 7.81 -16.44
CA SER A 465 29.89 9.04 -17.17
C SER A 465 30.70 8.76 -18.44
N GLN A 466 31.34 7.59 -18.53
CA GLN A 466 32.10 7.14 -19.70
C GLN A 466 31.23 6.40 -20.72
N LEU A 467 30.07 5.86 -20.32
CA LEU A 467 29.18 5.05 -21.16
C LEU A 467 28.18 5.85 -22.01
N GLY A 468 28.40 7.15 -22.23
CA GLY A 468 27.60 7.88 -23.21
C GLY A 468 27.79 9.40 -23.23
N LYS A 469 28.64 9.89 -24.14
CA LYS A 469 28.39 11.18 -24.80
C LYS A 469 27.21 11.11 -25.78
N GLU A 470 26.59 9.94 -26.00
CA GLU A 470 25.49 9.75 -26.98
C GLU A 470 24.30 8.91 -26.49
N CYS A 471 24.19 8.56 -25.20
CA CYS A 471 23.03 7.81 -24.71
C CYS A 471 22.02 8.74 -24.01
N HIS A 472 20.89 8.98 -24.68
CA HIS A 472 19.78 9.76 -24.15
C HIS A 472 19.06 9.09 -22.95
N LYS A 473 18.56 9.96 -22.07
CA LYS A 473 17.73 9.74 -20.86
C LYS A 473 16.93 8.44 -20.91
N LEU A 474 17.00 7.58 -19.87
CA LEU A 474 16.07 6.44 -19.85
C LEU A 474 14.61 6.87 -19.76
N ARG A 475 14.01 6.84 -20.95
CA ARG A 475 12.68 6.30 -21.14
C ARG A 475 12.88 4.79 -21.11
N PHE A 476 12.18 4.08 -20.22
CA PHE A 476 12.04 2.61 -20.27
C PHE A 476 11.21 2.17 -21.51
N THR A 477 11.30 2.92 -22.61
CA THR A 477 10.69 2.64 -23.89
C THR A 477 11.80 2.06 -24.76
N PRO A 478 11.63 0.89 -25.38
CA PRO A 478 12.57 0.47 -26.41
C PRO A 478 12.64 1.61 -27.44
N LEU A 479 13.86 2.09 -27.72
CA LEU A 479 14.10 2.89 -28.91
C LEU A 479 13.60 2.04 -30.08
N LYS A 480 12.57 2.53 -30.76
CA LYS A 480 12.07 1.94 -32.00
C LYS A 480 12.97 2.47 -33.10
N TYR A 481 13.76 1.60 -33.71
CA TYR A 481 14.31 1.90 -35.02
C TYR A 481 13.23 1.58 -36.05
N ARG A 482 12.89 2.57 -36.90
CA ARG A 482 12.08 2.32 -38.08
C ARG A 482 13.02 1.85 -39.16
N HIS A 483 13.04 0.54 -39.42
CA HIS A 483 13.67 0.04 -40.63
C HIS A 483 12.58 -0.13 -41.69
N PHE A 484 12.91 0.26 -42.92
CA PHE A 484 12.02 0.04 -44.05
C PHE A 484 12.08 -1.45 -44.39
N ASN A 485 10.97 -2.16 -44.22
CA ASN A 485 10.88 -3.56 -44.63
C ASN A 485 10.50 -3.59 -46.10
N GLU A 486 11.49 -3.89 -46.95
CA GLU A 486 11.33 -3.87 -48.41
C GLU A 486 10.26 -4.85 -48.89
N LEU A 487 10.14 -6.02 -48.27
CA LEU A 487 9.13 -7.04 -48.61
C LEU A 487 7.69 -6.56 -48.32
N GLU A 488 7.52 -5.69 -47.33
CA GLU A 488 6.20 -5.18 -46.94
C GLU A 488 5.94 -3.74 -47.41
N GLY A 489 6.90 -3.11 -48.11
CA GLY A 489 6.79 -1.75 -48.65
C GLY A 489 6.50 -0.66 -47.60
N LYS A 490 6.84 -0.89 -46.32
CA LYS A 490 6.51 0.04 -45.24
C LYS A 490 7.58 0.08 -44.15
N TYR A 491 7.64 1.20 -43.44
CA TYR A 491 8.47 1.33 -42.24
C TYR A 491 7.91 0.47 -41.10
N VAL A 492 8.69 -0.52 -40.67
CA VAL A 492 8.35 -1.40 -39.55
C VAL A 492 9.19 -0.98 -38.34
N SER A 493 8.52 -0.81 -37.20
CA SER A 493 9.21 -0.47 -35.96
C SER A 493 9.81 -1.73 -35.34
N ALA A 494 11.14 -1.83 -35.31
CA ALA A 494 11.87 -2.87 -34.60
C ALA A 494 12.51 -2.31 -33.32
N PRO A 495 12.57 -3.06 -32.21
CA PRO A 495 13.36 -2.65 -31.07
C PRO A 495 14.84 -2.76 -31.39
N ILE A 496 15.62 -1.76 -30.97
CA ILE A 496 17.08 -1.84 -31.01
C ILE A 496 17.53 -2.88 -29.99
N ILE A 497 17.98 -4.06 -30.46
CA ILE A 497 18.85 -4.94 -29.68
C ILE A 497 20.27 -4.51 -30.01
N LEU A 498 20.94 -3.83 -29.09
CA LEU A 498 22.36 -3.52 -29.22
C LEU A 498 23.17 -4.81 -29.04
N THR A 499 23.32 -5.60 -30.10
CA THR A 499 24.54 -6.41 -30.24
C THR A 499 25.62 -5.49 -30.76
N ILE A 500 26.55 -5.08 -29.90
CA ILE A 500 27.74 -4.36 -30.32
C ILE A 500 28.59 -5.33 -31.17
N PRO A 501 28.86 -5.06 -32.46
CA PRO A 501 30.00 -5.67 -33.12
C PRO A 501 31.23 -4.88 -32.65
N HIS A 502 32.13 -5.57 -31.95
CA HIS A 502 33.46 -5.05 -31.71
C HIS A 502 34.20 -4.90 -33.06
N ASN A 503 34.97 -3.82 -33.18
CA ASN A 503 35.89 -3.43 -34.26
C ASN A 503 35.20 -2.63 -35.40
N LYS A 504 35.66 -1.46 -35.83
CA LYS A 504 37.01 -0.84 -35.82
C LYS A 504 36.90 0.67 -35.61
N LYS A 505 37.99 1.22 -35.05
CA LYS A 505 38.40 2.62 -35.16
C LYS A 505 38.16 3.13 -36.60
N ASN A 506 37.46 4.24 -36.78
CA ASN A 506 37.99 5.41 -37.48
C ASN A 506 37.04 6.60 -37.44
N LYS A 507 37.67 7.78 -37.49
CA LYS A 507 37.10 9.12 -37.43
C LYS A 507 36.05 9.33 -38.53
N ILE A 508 34.95 9.96 -38.16
CA ILE A 508 34.06 10.69 -39.06
C ILE A 508 34.78 11.98 -39.46
N LYS A 509 35.01 12.16 -40.76
CA LYS A 509 35.05 13.47 -41.42
C LYS A 509 34.16 13.36 -42.65
N GLU A 510 33.10 14.16 -42.63
CA GLU A 510 32.42 14.85 -43.73
C GLU A 510 32.21 14.14 -45.06
N ASP A 511 30.93 13.87 -45.34
CA ASP A 511 30.15 14.24 -46.53
C ASP A 511 30.74 14.09 -47.95
N ILE A 512 30.02 13.22 -48.68
CA ILE A 512 29.65 13.23 -50.10
C ILE A 512 30.50 12.37 -51.08
N ASP A 513 29.69 11.53 -51.74
CA ASP A 513 29.75 10.92 -53.06
C ASP A 513 30.54 9.64 -53.38
N GLU A 514 29.71 8.67 -53.80
CA GLU A 514 29.81 7.84 -55.00
C GLU A 514 31.08 7.04 -55.22
N SER A 515 30.93 5.70 -55.14
CA SER A 515 30.95 4.84 -56.35
C SER A 515 31.54 3.43 -56.16
N TRP A 516 31.03 2.61 -55.24
CA TRP A 516 31.13 1.13 -55.33
C TRP A 516 29.93 0.56 -54.54
N GLY A 517 28.93 -0.16 -55.06
CA GLY A 517 28.70 -0.90 -56.30
C GLY A 517 27.83 -2.11 -55.90
N GLU A 518 26.52 -2.02 -56.11
CA GLU A 518 25.49 -2.96 -55.64
C GLU A 518 25.61 -4.35 -56.30
N ILE A 519 25.36 -5.41 -55.53
CA ILE A 519 25.13 -6.78 -56.04
C ILE A 519 23.60 -6.96 -56.10
N LEU A 520 23.06 -7.22 -57.29
CA LEU A 520 21.65 -7.53 -57.48
C LEU A 520 21.44 -9.04 -57.66
N LEU A 521 20.24 -9.47 -57.28
CA LEU A 521 19.69 -10.78 -57.57
C LEU A 521 18.93 -10.70 -58.90
N ASP A 522 19.10 -11.69 -59.78
CA ASP A 522 18.23 -11.82 -60.96
C ASP A 522 16.80 -12.24 -60.58
N GLU A 523 15.89 -12.30 -61.56
CA GLU A 523 14.49 -12.71 -61.34
C GLU A 523 14.33 -14.16 -60.84
N GLN A 524 15.42 -14.95 -60.82
CA GLN A 524 15.45 -16.29 -60.22
C GLN A 524 16.22 -16.35 -58.89
N GLY A 525 16.80 -15.24 -58.41
CA GLY A 525 17.45 -15.15 -57.11
C GLY A 525 18.94 -15.52 -57.08
N ASN A 526 19.67 -15.46 -58.19
CA ASN A 526 21.14 -15.65 -58.20
C ASN A 526 21.89 -14.32 -58.11
N LEU A 527 23.01 -14.29 -57.37
CA LEU A 527 23.86 -13.11 -57.23
C LEU A 527 24.68 -12.90 -58.51
N VAL A 528 24.53 -11.74 -59.17
CA VAL A 528 25.32 -11.38 -60.36
C VAL A 528 26.05 -10.05 -60.12
N PRO A 529 27.37 -9.96 -60.36
CA PRO A 529 28.08 -8.68 -60.27
C PRO A 529 27.62 -7.72 -61.38
N LEU A 530 27.32 -6.46 -61.02
CA LEU A 530 26.87 -5.40 -61.95
C LEU A 530 28.01 -4.92 -62.88
N LYS A 531 28.51 -5.78 -63.75
CA LYS A 531 29.21 -5.37 -64.98
C LYS A 531 28.50 -5.84 -66.24
N ARG A 532 27.26 -6.35 -66.12
CA ARG A 532 26.47 -6.85 -67.25
C ARG A 532 25.09 -6.22 -67.45
N THR A 533 24.71 -5.23 -66.63
CA THR A 533 23.39 -4.58 -66.72
C THR A 533 23.45 -3.12 -67.17
N LEU A 534 24.62 -2.61 -67.57
CA LEU A 534 24.73 -1.32 -68.25
C LEU A 534 24.61 -1.42 -69.79
N GLU A 535 24.46 -2.63 -70.35
CA GLU A 535 24.21 -2.79 -71.79
C GLU A 535 22.73 -3.02 -72.14
N LEU A 536 21.85 -3.25 -71.15
CA LEU A 536 20.45 -3.60 -71.40
C LEU A 536 19.43 -2.46 -71.20
N SER A 537 19.83 -1.29 -70.71
CA SER A 537 18.94 -0.11 -70.60
C SER A 537 19.38 1.10 -71.43
N ALA A 538 20.55 1.04 -72.08
CA ALA A 538 20.99 2.04 -73.06
C ALA A 538 20.32 1.89 -74.45
N SER A 539 19.41 0.92 -74.61
CA SER A 539 18.65 0.64 -75.84
C SER A 539 17.29 1.35 -75.93
N SER A 540 16.92 2.22 -74.98
CA SER A 540 15.65 2.98 -75.08
C SER A 540 15.77 4.50 -75.13
N MET A 541 16.98 5.07 -75.22
CA MET A 541 17.15 6.50 -75.55
C MET A 541 18.31 6.78 -76.52
N LYS A 542 18.43 5.99 -77.60
CA LYS A 542 19.10 6.46 -78.83
C LYS A 542 18.71 5.71 -80.09
N THR A 543 17.41 5.59 -80.36
CA THR A 543 16.91 5.71 -81.75
C THR A 543 17.05 7.17 -82.22
N ARG A 544 18.31 7.64 -82.22
CA ARG A 544 18.76 8.84 -82.91
C ARG A 544 20.17 8.68 -83.48
N ARG A 545 20.80 7.49 -83.36
CA ARG A 545 22.00 7.10 -84.13
C ARG A 545 21.95 5.67 -84.67
N LEU A 546 20.75 5.17 -84.98
CA LEU A 546 20.55 4.09 -85.95
C LEU A 546 20.70 4.59 -87.40
N MET A 547 21.40 5.71 -87.64
CA MET A 547 21.51 6.33 -88.98
C MET A 547 22.94 6.72 -89.40
N GLU A 548 24.00 6.42 -88.63
CA GLU A 548 25.37 6.80 -89.05
C GLU A 548 26.45 5.70 -88.98
N GLY A 549 26.22 4.55 -88.34
CA GLY A 549 27.29 3.57 -88.08
C GLY A 549 27.23 2.26 -88.86
N LEU A 550 26.31 2.15 -89.83
CA LEU A 550 26.18 1.02 -90.75
C LEU A 550 27.31 1.02 -91.81
N ARG A 551 28.53 1.42 -91.42
CA ARG A 551 29.65 1.64 -92.36
C ARG A 551 30.95 0.87 -92.05
N GLU A 552 31.11 0.23 -90.90
CA GLU A 552 32.34 -0.50 -90.56
C GLU A 552 31.98 -1.63 -89.56
N SER A 553 31.48 -2.83 -89.88
CA SER A 553 31.75 -3.76 -90.97
C SER A 553 33.25 -3.97 -91.18
N LEU A 554 33.74 -5.10 -90.65
CA LEU A 554 34.91 -5.87 -91.09
C LEU A 554 36.20 -5.68 -90.27
N ALA A 555 36.83 -6.82 -90.02
CA ALA A 555 38.17 -7.07 -89.48
C ALA A 555 38.29 -6.98 -87.94
N ASP A 556 38.86 -7.94 -87.22
CA ASP A 556 39.45 -9.23 -87.60
C ASP A 556 39.72 -10.05 -86.31
N ASN A 557 39.38 -11.34 -86.38
CA ASN A 557 40.17 -12.52 -85.99
C ASN A 557 40.93 -12.64 -84.62
N THR A 558 40.45 -13.63 -83.83
CA THR A 558 41.15 -14.86 -83.34
C THR A 558 42.62 -14.79 -82.86
N ARG A 559 42.89 -15.29 -81.64
CA ARG A 559 43.72 -16.50 -81.34
C ARG A 559 44.13 -16.62 -79.86
N ASP A 560 43.93 -17.82 -79.29
CA ASP A 560 44.91 -18.75 -78.65
C ASP A 560 45.19 -18.43 -77.15
N GLY A 561 45.29 -19.36 -76.20
CA GLY A 561 45.49 -20.81 -76.21
C GLY A 561 46.69 -21.18 -75.30
N SER A 562 46.62 -22.30 -74.57
CA SER A 562 47.73 -23.04 -73.89
C SER A 562 48.26 -22.49 -72.55
N GLU A 563 48.82 -23.23 -71.57
CA GLU A 563 49.00 -24.67 -71.26
C GLU A 563 49.73 -24.82 -69.88
N SER A 564 49.64 -26.03 -69.30
CA SER A 564 50.70 -26.81 -68.58
C SER A 564 51.35 -26.27 -67.28
N GLU A 565 51.30 -26.99 -66.15
CA GLU A 565 52.20 -28.09 -65.66
C GLU A 565 53.11 -27.55 -64.54
N SER A 566 53.11 -28.06 -63.31
CA SER A 566 53.63 -29.34 -62.76
C SER A 566 54.84 -29.04 -61.85
N SER A 567 54.85 -29.58 -60.63
CA SER A 567 55.97 -30.28 -59.98
C SER A 567 55.74 -30.36 -58.47
N ASP A 568 55.26 -31.53 -58.05
CA ASP A 568 55.73 -32.24 -56.85
C ASP A 568 57.27 -32.48 -56.99
N GLU A 569 58.08 -32.94 -56.05
CA GLU A 569 57.91 -33.66 -54.80
C GLU A 569 59.33 -33.83 -54.19
N CYS A 570 59.43 -34.56 -53.08
CA CYS A 570 60.54 -35.49 -52.88
C CYS A 570 60.34 -36.72 -53.75
#